data_AF-M0AI12-F1
#
_entry.id   AF-M0AI12-F1
#
_cell.length_a   1.000
_cell.length_b   1.000
_cell.length_c   1.000
_cell.angle_alpha   90.00
_cell.angle_beta   90.00
_cell.angle_gamma   90.00
#
_symmetry.space_group_name_H-M   'P 1'
#
loop_
_entity.id
_entity.type
_entity.pdbx_description
1 polymer ?
#
loop_
_entity_poly.entity_id
_entity_poly.type
_entity_poly.pdbx_seq_one_letter_code
_entity_poly.pdbx_strand_id
1 'polypeptide(L)'
;MSTAFQTAVTKNVSRTQRYEAIDSLARENETTNLGVLVQMGGLSGEFRRHALNALADCNATTVLEELAEDTTVAPSLRRRAEELA
;
A
#
# COMPACT_ATOMS: atom_id res chain seq x y z
N MET A 1 8.88 -2.52 11.28
CA MET A 1 7.42 -2.31 11.21
C MET A 1 7.07 -1.13 12.10
N SER A 2 6.49 -0.08 11.52
CA SER A 2 6.17 1.16 12.23
C SER A 2 4.76 1.14 12.85
N THR A 3 4.51 2.09 13.75
CA THR A 3 3.19 2.32 14.37
C THR A 3 2.13 2.69 13.33
N ALA A 4 2.51 3.39 12.26
CA ALA A 4 1.63 3.74 11.16
C ALA A 4 1.16 2.47 10.42
N PHE A 5 2.05 1.53 10.15
CA PHE A 5 1.68 0.25 9.57
C PHE A 5 0.67 -0.51 10.44
N GLN A 6 0.92 -0.60 11.76
CA GLN A 6 0.00 -1.26 12.70
C GLN A 6 -1.37 -0.59 12.71
N THR A 7 -1.41 0.74 12.69
CA THR A 7 -2.66 1.52 12.63
C THR A 7 -3.43 1.22 11.36
N ALA A 8 -2.77 1.17 10.19
CA ALA A 8 -3.40 0.90 8.91
C ALA A 8 -4.05 -0.49 8.81
N VAL A 9 -3.51 -1.49 9.52
CA VAL A 9 -4.02 -2.88 9.48
C VAL A 9 -5.03 -3.18 10.59
N THR A 10 -5.09 -2.34 11.63
CA THR A 10 -5.97 -2.56 12.78
C THR A 10 -7.44 -2.33 12.42
N LYS A 11 -8.28 -3.34 12.61
CA LYS A 11 -9.71 -3.31 12.25
C LYS A 11 -10.55 -2.40 13.15
N ASN A 12 -10.14 -2.21 14.39
CA ASN A 12 -10.87 -1.39 15.39
C ASN A 12 -10.53 0.11 15.30
N VAL A 13 -9.72 0.51 14.31
CA VAL A 13 -9.36 1.90 14.04
C VAL A 13 -10.30 2.47 12.99
N SER A 14 -10.66 3.75 13.11
CA SER A 14 -11.53 4.42 12.15
C SER A 14 -10.95 4.41 10.74
N ARG A 15 -11.80 4.44 9.70
CA ARG A 15 -11.32 4.48 8.31
C ARG A 15 -10.37 5.66 8.07
N THR A 16 -10.72 6.84 8.57
CA THR A 16 -9.92 8.07 8.42
C THR A 16 -8.51 7.88 8.99
N GLN A 17 -8.38 7.38 10.21
CA GLN A 17 -7.07 7.12 10.83
C GLN A 17 -6.25 6.09 10.06
N ARG A 18 -6.90 5.10 9.43
CA ARG A 18 -6.21 4.12 8.60
C ARG A 18 -5.66 4.75 7.31
N TYR A 19 -6.41 5.66 6.69
CA TYR A 19 -5.92 6.45 5.55
C TYR A 19 -4.75 7.35 5.96
N GLU A 20 -4.91 8.12 7.05
CA GLU A 20 -3.85 8.98 7.58
C GLU A 20 -2.57 8.21 7.92
N ALA A 21 -2.71 6.98 8.41
CA ALA A 21 -1.57 6.13 8.70
C ALA A 21 -0.84 5.69 7.42
N ILE A 22 -1.56 5.37 6.35
CA ILE A 22 -0.96 5.08 5.04
C ILE A 22 -0.24 6.32 4.49
N ASP A 23 -0.87 7.50 4.62
CA ASP A 23 -0.23 8.76 4.22
C ASP A 23 1.03 9.05 5.05
N SER A 24 1.06 8.66 6.33
CA SER A 24 2.27 8.76 7.15
C SER A 24 3.39 7.86 6.64
N LEU A 25 3.08 6.62 6.27
CA LEU A 25 4.05 5.71 5.66
C LEU A 25 4.63 6.32 4.38
N ALA A 26 3.80 6.97 3.56
CA ALA A 26 4.25 7.66 2.35
C ALA A 26 5.19 8.83 2.68
N ARG A 27 4.81 9.68 3.64
CA ARG A 27 5.64 10.82 4.10
C ARG A 27 6.99 10.37 4.66
N GLU A 28 7.02 9.20 5.30
CA GLU A 28 8.23 8.59 5.86
C GLU A 28 9.03 7.78 4.83
N ASN A 29 8.59 7.72 3.57
CA ASN A 29 9.16 6.88 2.50
C ASN A 29 9.29 5.40 2.90
N GLU A 30 8.35 4.89 3.70
CA GLU A 30 8.28 3.48 4.10
C GLU A 30 7.68 2.61 2.99
N THR A 31 8.30 2.61 1.81
CA THR A 31 7.84 1.92 0.60
C THR A 31 7.69 0.41 0.81
N THR A 32 8.56 -0.20 1.61
CA THR A 32 8.45 -1.62 1.98
C THR A 32 7.15 -1.90 2.74
N ASN A 33 6.81 -1.08 3.73
CA ASN A 33 5.57 -1.27 4.49
C ASN A 33 4.33 -1.02 3.62
N LEU A 34 4.39 -0.03 2.72
CA LEU A 34 3.33 0.22 1.75
C LEU A 34 3.14 -0.97 0.79
N GLY A 35 4.22 -1.57 0.29
CA GLY A 35 4.17 -2.79 -0.53
C GLY A 35 3.49 -3.95 0.19
N VAL A 36 3.83 -4.16 1.46
CA VAL A 36 3.17 -5.18 2.31
C VAL A 36 1.66 -4.90 2.45
N LEU A 37 1.25 -3.64 2.60
CA LEU A 37 -0.18 -3.28 2.64
C LEU A 37 -0.89 -3.62 1.32
N VAL A 38 -0.25 -3.38 0.17
CA VAL A 38 -0.81 -3.73 -1.14
C VAL A 38 -0.98 -5.24 -1.30
N GLN A 39 -0.05 -6.05 -0.79
CA GLN A 39 -0.13 -7.53 -0.88
C GLN A 39 -1.13 -8.14 0.12
N MET A 40 -1.45 -7.44 1.20
CA MET A 40 -2.25 -8.00 2.30
C MET A 40 -3.69 -8.36 1.89
N GLY A 41 -3.96 -9.66 1.72
CA GLY A 41 -5.28 -10.18 1.33
C GLY A 41 -6.40 -9.92 2.35
N GLY A 42 -6.06 -9.78 3.64
CA GLY A 42 -7.01 -9.47 4.71
C GLY A 42 -7.36 -7.99 4.87
N LEU A 43 -6.72 -7.11 4.08
CA LEU A 43 -6.95 -5.67 4.09
C LEU A 43 -8.03 -5.32 3.06
N SER A 44 -8.96 -4.42 3.42
CA SER A 44 -9.96 -3.93 2.48
C SER A 44 -9.29 -3.37 1.22
N GLY A 45 -9.84 -3.69 0.05
CA GLY A 45 -9.26 -3.28 -1.24
C GLY A 45 -9.13 -1.76 -1.41
N GLU A 46 -9.91 -0.97 -0.69
CA GLU A 46 -9.77 0.50 -0.65
C GLU A 46 -8.40 0.94 -0.11
N PHE A 47 -7.96 0.36 1.01
CA PHE A 47 -6.67 0.67 1.63
C PHE A 47 -5.50 0.13 0.81
N ARG A 48 -5.67 -1.03 0.18
CA ARG A 48 -4.66 -1.60 -0.74
C ARG A 48 -4.42 -0.68 -1.93
N ARG A 49 -5.49 -0.15 -2.54
CA ARG A 49 -5.38 0.84 -3.64
C ARG A 49 -4.77 2.15 -3.17
N HIS A 50 -5.12 2.60 -1.97
CA HIS A 50 -4.54 3.82 -1.41
C HIS A 50 -3.04 3.68 -1.15
N ALA A 51 -2.60 2.55 -0.59
CA ALA A 51 -1.18 2.23 -0.42
C ALA A 51 -0.43 2.17 -1.76
N LEU A 52 -1.08 1.66 -2.81
CA LEU A 52 -0.49 1.63 -4.16
C LEU A 52 -0.30 3.04 -4.74
N ASN A 53 -1.28 3.93 -4.58
CA ASN A 53 -1.13 5.33 -5.00
C ASN A 53 -0.03 6.03 -4.18
N ALA A 54 0.04 5.77 -2.87
CA ALA A 54 1.09 6.29 -2.01
C ALA A 54 2.50 5.83 -2.45
N LEU A 55 2.66 4.59 -2.94
CA LEU A 55 3.92 4.12 -3.53
C LEU A 55 4.32 4.93 -4.77
N ALA A 56 3.35 5.27 -5.62
CA ALA A 56 3.58 6.11 -6.79
C ALA A 56 4.00 7.53 -6.37
N ASP A 57 3.35 8.11 -5.35
CA ASP A 57 3.72 9.42 -4.80
C ASP A 57 5.14 9.43 -4.22
N CYS A 58 5.61 8.30 -3.68
CA CYS A 58 6.98 8.10 -3.20
C CYS A 58 8.00 7.82 -4.33
N ASN A 59 7.59 7.77 -5.60
CA ASN A 59 8.42 7.32 -6.73
C ASN A 59 9.06 5.94 -6.49
N ALA A 60 8.31 5.03 -5.86
CA ALA A 60 8.79 3.69 -5.51
C ALA A 60 8.74 2.72 -6.71
N THR A 61 9.29 3.10 -7.86
CA THR A 61 9.19 2.37 -9.14
C THR A 61 9.57 0.90 -9.01
N THR A 62 10.69 0.58 -8.36
CA THR A 62 11.11 -0.81 -8.15
C THR A 62 10.07 -1.64 -7.40
N VAL A 63 9.44 -1.08 -6.37
CA VAL A 63 8.39 -1.78 -5.61
C VAL A 63 7.13 -1.93 -6.45
N LEU A 64 6.81 -0.95 -7.31
CA LEU A 64 5.66 -1.01 -8.22
C LEU A 64 5.86 -2.08 -9.30
N GLU A 65 7.06 -2.20 -9.87
CA GLU A 65 7.43 -3.27 -10.82
C GLU A 65 7.29 -4.65 -10.16
N GLU A 66 7.83 -4.84 -8.96
CA GLU A 66 7.68 -6.09 -8.19
C GLU A 66 6.20 -6.44 -7.95
N LEU A 67 5.39 -5.45 -7.58
CA LEU A 67 3.94 -5.63 -7.37
C LEU A 67 3.17 -5.93 -8.66
N ALA A 68 3.64 -5.43 -9.81
CA ALA A 68 3.03 -5.72 -11.11
C ALA A 68 3.28 -7.18 -11.53
N GLU A 69 4.43 -7.74 -11.18
CA GLU A 69 4.81 -9.12 -11.46
C GLU A 69 4.24 -10.12 -10.44
N ASP A 70 3.97 -9.67 -9.20
CA ASP A 70 3.51 -10.52 -8.11
C ASP A 70 2.10 -11.09 -8.34
N THR A 71 2.03 -12.39 -8.66
CA THR A 71 0.78 -13.12 -8.90
C THR A 71 -0.12 -13.30 -7.67
N THR A 72 0.39 -13.06 -6.45
CA THR A 72 -0.40 -13.10 -5.22
C THR A 72 -1.28 -11.85 -5.06
N VAL A 73 -0.92 -10.76 -5.75
CA VAL A 73 -1.68 -9.52 -5.80
C VAL A 73 -2.84 -9.66 -6.78
N ALA A 74 -3.98 -9.06 -6.44
CA ALA A 74 -5.16 -9.08 -7.31
C ALA A 74 -4.82 -8.50 -8.71
N PRO A 75 -5.29 -9.10 -9.82
CA PRO A 75 -4.94 -8.65 -11.18
C PRO A 75 -5.22 -7.17 -11.44
N SER A 76 -6.25 -6.60 -10.80
CA SER A 76 -6.57 -5.17 -10.91
C SER A 76 -5.54 -4.27 -10.23
N LEU A 77 -4.94 -4.71 -9.12
CA LEU A 77 -3.88 -3.98 -8.44
C LEU A 77 -2.55 -4.10 -9.21
N ARG A 78 -2.25 -5.28 -9.75
CA ARG A 78 -1.04 -5.51 -10.58
C ARG A 78 -1.01 -4.59 -11.80
N ARG A 79 -2.11 -4.57 -12.57
CA ARG A 79 -2.23 -3.67 -13.73
C ARG A 79 -2.06 -2.20 -13.34
N ARG A 80 -2.62 -1.82 -12.19
CA ARG A 80 -2.48 -0.46 -11.70
C ARG A 80 -1.06 -0.14 -11.25
N ALA A 81 -0.33 -1.11 -10.70
CA ALA A 81 1.08 -0.96 -10.36
C ALA A 81 1.93 -0.76 -11.63
N GLU A 82 1.66 -1.54 -12.68
CA GLU A 82 2.30 -1.40 -14.00
C GLU A 82 2.04 -0.03 -14.66
N GLU A 83 0.85 0.54 -14.49
CA GLU A 83 0.52 1.89 -14.98
C GLU A 83 1.24 3.02 -14.21
N LEU A 84 1.74 2.73 -13.01
CA LEU A 84 2.31 3.72 -12.08
C LEU A 84 3.84 3.63 -11.95
N ALA A 85 4.44 2.54 -12.41
CA ALA A 85 5.89 2.30 -12.43
C ALA A 85 6.56 3.14 -13.54
#